data_AF-A0A3S5ILB9-F1
#
_entry.id   AF-A0A3S5ILB9-F1
#
_cell.length_a   1.000
_cell.length_b   1.000
_cell.length_c   1.000
_cell.angle_alpha   90.00
_cell.angle_beta   90.00
_cell.angle_gamma   90.00
#
_symmetry.space_group_name_H-M   'P 1'
#
loop_
_entity.id
_entity.type
_entity.pdbx_description
1 polymer ?
#
loop_
_entity_poly.entity_id
_entity_poly.type
_entity_poly.pdbx_seq_one_letter_code
_entity_poly.pdbx_strand_id
1 'polypeptide(L)' 'MSAEFTGPHDFRVADLSLAAFGRKEIALAEHEMPGLMAIREEYAASQPLAGARITGSL' A
#
# COMPACT_ATOMS: atom_id res chain seq x y z
N MET A 1 -27.03 -4.92 4.60
CA MET A 1 -26.52 -4.04 3.52
C MET A 1 -25.19 -4.63 3.06
N SER A 2 -25.25 -5.47 2.02
CA SER A 2 -24.07 -6.11 1.42
C SER A 2 -23.41 -5.10 0.48
N ALA A 3 -22.19 -4.69 0.82
CA ALA A 3 -21.35 -3.98 -0.15
C ALA A 3 -20.76 -5.03 -1.09
N GLU A 4 -21.16 -5.01 -2.36
CA GLU A 4 -20.56 -5.83 -3.41
C GLU A 4 -19.28 -5.15 -3.88
N PHE A 5 -18.13 -5.82 -3.73
CA PHE A 5 -16.85 -5.40 -4.29
C PHE A 5 -16.79 -5.92 -5.74
N THR A 6 -16.97 -5.03 -6.72
CA THR A 6 -17.11 -5.33 -8.16
C THR A 6 -16.00 -4.75 -9.04
N GLY A 7 -15.07 -3.94 -8.49
CA GLY A 7 -13.99 -3.28 -9.22
C GLY A 7 -12.56 -3.64 -8.73
N PRO A 8 -11.53 -3.42 -9.58
CA PRO A 8 -10.14 -3.77 -9.30
C PRO A 8 -9.46 -2.91 -8.21
N HIS A 9 -10.15 -1.90 -7.69
CA HIS A 9 -9.66 -1.00 -6.64
C HIS A 9 -10.70 -0.76 -5.54
N ASP A 10 -11.59 -1.72 -5.33
CA ASP A 10 -12.62 -1.53 -4.34
C ASP A 10 -12.04 -1.60 -2.94
N PHE A 11 -12.48 -0.68 -2.10
CA PHE A 11 -12.06 -0.58 -0.70
C PHE A 11 -13.27 -0.24 0.16
N ARG A 12 -13.15 -0.56 1.45
CA ARG A 12 -14.10 -0.14 2.47
C ARG A 12 -13.32 0.37 3.68
N VAL A 13 -13.26 1.69 3.81
CA VAL A 13 -12.51 2.40 4.86
C VAL A 13 -13.45 3.33 5.63
N ALA A 14 -13.01 3.80 6.80
CA ALA A 14 -13.85 4.63 7.67
C ALA A 14 -14.11 6.04 7.10
N ASP A 15 -13.05 6.72 6.62
CA ASP A 15 -13.15 8.07 6.06
C ASP A 15 -12.01 8.32 5.05
N LEU A 16 -12.36 8.66 3.80
CA LEU A 16 -11.40 8.98 2.75
C LEU A 16 -10.79 10.38 2.90
N SER A 17 -11.42 11.30 3.64
CA SER A 17 -10.93 12.67 3.82
C SER A 17 -9.55 12.71 4.51
N LEU A 18 -9.23 11.67 5.27
CA LEU A 18 -7.97 11.51 6.01
C LEU A 18 -6.79 11.09 5.14
N ALA A 19 -6.98 10.81 3.84
CA ALA A 19 -5.92 10.32 2.96
C ALA A 19 -4.68 11.24 2.95
N ALA A 20 -4.88 12.57 2.90
CA ALA A 20 -3.78 13.53 2.89
C ALA A 20 -2.95 13.49 4.19
N PHE A 21 -3.62 13.32 5.33
CA PHE A 21 -2.94 13.18 6.61
C PHE A 21 -2.19 11.85 6.69
N GLY A 22 -2.85 10.72 6.36
CA GLY A 22 -2.22 9.40 6.35
C GLY A 22 -0.99 9.33 5.45
N ARG A 23 -0.98 10.02 4.30
CA ARG A 23 0.21 10.11 3.43
C ARG A 23 1.40 10.84 4.07
N LYS A 24 1.16 11.82 4.93
CA LYS A 24 2.23 12.50 5.68
C LYS A 24 2.85 11.58 6.72
N GLU A 25 2.02 10.86 7.46
CA GLU A 25 2.48 9.87 8.46
C GLU A 25 3.26 8.73 7.81
N ILE A 26 2.80 8.22 6.65
CA ILE A 26 3.55 7.21 5.88
C ILE A 26 4.92 7.73 5.47
N ALA A 27 5.02 8.97 4.99
CA ALA A 27 6.31 9.55 4.61
C ALA A 27 7.28 9.68 5.81
N LEU A 28 6.77 10.01 7.00
CA LEU A 28 7.58 9.99 8.22
C LEU A 28 8.02 8.56 8.55
N ALA A 29 7.12 7.58 8.48
CA ALA A 29 7.43 6.17 8.75
C ALA A 29 8.48 5.60 7.78
N GLU A 30 8.50 6.02 6.51
CA GLU A 30 9.52 5.57 5.55
C GLU A 30 10.96 5.91 5.99
N HIS A 31 11.16 7.04 6.71
CA HIS A 31 12.47 7.39 7.28
C HIS A 31 12.90 6.45 8.41
N GLU A 32 11.93 5.90 9.14
CA GLU A 32 12.14 4.95 10.25
C GLU A 32 12.16 3.49 9.79
N MET A 33 11.96 3.22 8.48
CA MET A 33 11.90 1.87 7.91
C MET A 33 12.97 1.64 6.83
N PRO A 34 14.27 1.83 7.13
CA PRO A 34 15.34 1.79 6.12
C PRO A 34 15.44 0.44 5.40
N GLY A 35 15.10 -0.66 6.08
CA GLY A 35 15.11 -1.99 5.46
C GLY A 35 14.08 -2.15 4.33
N LEU A 36 12.87 -1.62 4.51
CA LEU A 36 11.85 -1.66 3.44
C LEU A 36 12.23 -0.76 2.27
N MET A 37 12.84 0.40 2.56
CA MET A 37 13.27 1.33 1.51
C MET A 37 14.43 0.75 0.69
N ALA A 38 15.41 0.11 1.34
CA ALA A 38 16.49 -0.58 0.66
C ALA A 38 15.98 -1.71 -0.27
N ILE A 39 15.02 -2.52 0.19
CA ILE A 39 14.41 -3.57 -0.65
C ILE A 39 13.68 -2.95 -1.85
N ARG A 40 12.97 -1.83 -1.67
CA ARG A 40 12.31 -1.14 -2.79
C ARG A 40 13.34 -0.67 -3.83
N GLU A 41 14.46 -0.10 -3.39
CA GLU A 41 15.53 0.37 -4.27
C GLU A 41 16.21 -0.80 -5.03
N GLU A 42 16.59 -1.86 -4.32
CA GLU A 42 17.29 -3.02 -4.89
C GLU A 42 16.49 -3.70 -6.02
N TYR A 43 15.18 -3.86 -5.84
CA TYR A 43 14.31 -4.58 -6.76
C TYR A 43 13.51 -3.69 -7.72
N ALA A 44 13.77 -2.38 -7.73
CA ALA A 44 13.02 -1.42 -8.55
C ALA A 44 13.09 -1.76 -10.05
N ALA A 45 14.26 -2.16 -10.55
CA ALA A 45 14.46 -2.45 -11.97
C ALA A 45 13.91 -3.83 -12.38
N SER A 46 14.05 -4.84 -11.52
CA SER A 46 13.72 -6.23 -11.86
C SER A 46 12.22 -6.54 -11.74
N GLN A 47 11.45 -5.72 -11.00
CA GLN A 47 10.00 -5.88 -10.82
C GLN A 47 9.62 -7.34 -10.51
N PRO A 48 10.23 -7.99 -9.49
CA PRO A 48 10.13 -9.43 -9.29
C PRO A 48 8.71 -9.92 -8.96
N LEU A 49 7.81 -9.01 -8.59
CA LEU A 49 6.41 -9.29 -8.28
C LEU A 49 5.45 -8.95 -9.44
N ALA A 50 5.97 -8.68 -10.65
CA ALA A 50 5.14 -8.40 -11.82
C ALA A 50 4.15 -9.55 -12.08
N GLY A 51 2.85 -9.23 -12.11
CA GLY A 51 1.77 -10.20 -12.33
C GLY A 51 1.35 -10.99 -11.08
N ALA A 52 2.03 -10.82 -9.94
CA ALA A 52 1.65 -11.46 -8.69
C ALA A 52 0.33 -10.88 -8.15
N ARG A 53 -0.53 -11.73 -7.55
CA ARG A 53 -1.75 -11.32 -6.83
C ARG A 53 -1.62 -11.75 -5.37
N ILE A 54 -1.40 -10.78 -4.49
CA ILE A 54 -1.05 -11.00 -3.08
C ILE A 54 -2.20 -10.50 -2.19
N THR A 55 -2.75 -11.37 -1.35
CA THR A 55 -3.71 -11.00 -0.30
C THR A 55 -2.98 -10.94 1.05
N GLY A 56 -3.20 -9.89 1.83
CA GLY A 56 -2.58 -9.70 3.15
C GLY A 56 -3.60 -9.62 4.28
N SER A 57 -3.23 -10.14 5.44
CA SER A 57 -3.90 -9.96 6.73
C SER A 57 -2.79 -9.77 7.76
N LEU A 58 -2.48 -8.50 8.05
CA LEU A 58 -1.36 -8.08 8.90
C LEU A 58 -1.86 -7.49 10.22
#